data_AF-A0A833URH5-F1
#
_entry.id   AF-A0A833URH5-F1
#
_cell.length_a   1.000
_cell.length_b   1.000
_cell.length_c   1.000
_cell.angle_alpha   90.00
_cell.angle_beta   90.00
_cell.angle_gamma   90.00
#
_symmetry.space_group_name_H-M   'P 1'
#
loop_
_entity.id
_entity.type
_entity.pdbx_description
1 polymer ?
#
loop_
_entity_poly.entity_id
_entity_poly.type
_entity_poly.pdbx_seq_one_letter_code
_entity_poly.pdbx_strand_id
1 'polypeptide(L)'
;MNSEINFTQDYSYSVTATHATLGQLGDGRLTFGPGKGTTLQFRLSTLKLTERQTLDEVHAVTEAGQHFTLFDCQFEQLFLSCEYIVSTETTDAFVLAEVEVLDIAPWFFEYQRIEGKPGAKIEWVNTPHEINASLTLDDKNLTFKAYPHTTIDQTNDGHLIKDSVLFSIESTSALSISKVRRYTTDLLALLSILLGTPASILSVGIKSDNGSSSYAFFPYYEPESDTGTRKKGSQDYFLKKPIFEATWQTIVQNFFPSELRDPLWLRLSGMKRYKDFWEYKVLGYVTLWEAYVSSQTHSLGKKTIAIPTKAVKRFHEKLDKSELTLSNAQVQGVKDLADSVFQTREYTLQEKTEIVISQADPDIVEIINLSSDAFVRLRKIRDEIAHGDIITIPPDEHPLLSTRIEKLTLLLTYFAFIEFGLKKDDFLACLRSTWNRMVRGANLNEAHLDKVTGNAEFITLTSENLLALKPVATGQAFCCFYRNDHGDVSYSLDDTKTYFAKLRSNTLGNNPDYNEVFNNHEKKIRYVPNLYFEDGQHNLHFTAVILFE
;
A
#
# COMPACT_ATOMS: atom_id res chain seq x y z
N MET A 1 27.02 -6.84 26.85
CA MET A 1 26.23 -7.50 25.79
C MET A 1 25.08 -6.57 25.49
N ASN A 2 24.91 -6.14 24.24
CA ASN A 2 23.81 -5.24 23.88
C ASN A 2 22.58 -6.10 23.66
N SER A 3 21.57 -5.93 24.51
CA SER A 3 20.34 -6.69 24.42
C SER A 3 19.55 -6.21 23.20
N GLU A 4 19.24 -7.14 22.31
CA GLU A 4 18.31 -6.93 21.23
C GLU A 4 16.95 -6.48 21.79
N ILE A 5 16.38 -5.42 21.22
CA ILE A 5 15.01 -4.99 21.52
C ILE A 5 14.12 -5.39 20.36
N ASN A 6 13.09 -6.18 20.69
CA ASN A 6 12.09 -6.69 19.78
C ASN A 6 10.74 -6.00 20.05
N PHE A 7 10.15 -5.40 19.02
CA PHE A 7 8.90 -4.64 19.13
C PHE A 7 7.66 -5.51 19.40
N THR A 8 7.79 -6.84 19.40
CA THR A 8 6.72 -7.78 19.73
C THR A 8 6.75 -8.28 21.18
N GLN A 9 7.75 -7.87 21.97
CA GLN A 9 7.97 -8.34 23.33
C GLN A 9 7.73 -7.26 24.38
N ASP A 10 7.24 -7.69 25.55
CA ASP A 10 7.13 -6.85 26.74
C ASP A 10 8.42 -6.91 27.56
N TYR A 11 8.89 -5.74 28.00
CA TYR A 11 10.11 -5.57 28.76
C TYR A 11 9.83 -5.00 30.15
N SER A 12 10.55 -5.50 31.15
CA SER A 12 10.44 -5.03 32.52
C SER A 12 11.74 -5.22 33.29
N TYR A 13 12.35 -4.11 33.71
CA TYR A 13 13.67 -4.10 34.35
C TYR A 13 13.66 -3.29 35.65
N SER A 14 14.31 -3.81 36.69
CA SER A 14 14.73 -2.99 37.84
C SER A 14 15.97 -2.20 37.45
N VAL A 15 15.93 -0.87 37.62
CA VAL A 15 17.01 0.02 37.19
C VAL A 15 17.32 1.11 38.22
N THR A 16 18.56 1.58 38.21
CA THR A 16 18.97 2.84 38.84
C THR A 16 19.09 3.91 37.77
N ALA A 17 18.39 5.02 37.93
CA ALA A 17 18.38 6.12 36.97
C ALA A 17 19.30 7.26 37.39
N THR A 18 19.98 7.86 36.41
CA THR A 18 20.94 8.95 36.57
C THR A 18 20.76 9.99 35.47
N HIS A 19 21.15 11.23 35.76
CA HIS A 19 21.15 12.35 34.83
C HIS A 19 22.48 13.10 34.96
N ALA A 20 23.04 13.57 33.83
CA ALA A 20 24.37 14.18 33.78
C ALA A 20 24.56 15.31 34.81
N THR A 21 23.55 16.16 35.00
CA THR A 21 23.64 17.32 35.92
C THR A 21 23.01 17.09 37.30
N LEU A 22 21.99 16.22 37.42
CA LEU A 22 21.27 16.00 38.69
C LEU A 22 21.85 14.82 39.49
N GLY A 23 22.76 14.07 38.87
CA GLY A 23 23.33 12.83 39.39
C GLY A 23 22.29 11.72 39.46
N GLN A 24 22.37 10.88 40.47
CA GLN A 24 21.40 9.80 40.69
C GLN A 24 20.01 10.37 40.97
N LEU A 25 19.03 9.94 40.17
CA LEU A 25 17.62 10.35 40.26
C LEU A 25 16.80 9.41 41.18
N GLY A 26 17.18 8.14 41.26
CA GLY A 26 16.54 7.14 42.11
C GLY A 26 16.48 5.76 41.47
N ASP A 27 16.01 4.79 42.25
CA ASP A 27 15.77 3.42 41.78
C ASP A 27 14.30 3.25 41.37
N GLY A 28 14.07 2.46 40.33
CA GLY A 28 12.74 2.27 39.76
C GLY A 28 12.59 1.03 38.90
N ARG A 29 11.42 0.91 38.28
CA ARG A 29 11.09 -0.15 37.33
C ARG A 29 10.82 0.45 35.96
N LEU A 30 11.65 0.13 34.98
CA LEU A 30 11.47 0.50 33.57
C LEU A 30 10.61 -0.55 32.88
N THR A 31 9.52 -0.12 32.24
CA THR A 31 8.63 -0.96 31.44
C THR A 31 8.33 -0.36 30.08
N PHE A 32 8.35 -1.19 29.04
CA PHE A 32 8.00 -0.83 27.66
C PHE A 32 7.62 -2.09 26.87
N GLY A 33 6.90 -1.93 25.76
CA GLY A 33 6.41 -3.05 24.97
C GLY A 33 5.36 -2.63 23.93
N PRO A 34 4.85 -3.57 23.11
CA PRO A 34 3.91 -3.28 22.02
C PRO A 34 2.64 -2.58 22.52
N GLY A 35 2.26 -1.49 21.84
CA GLY A 35 1.06 -0.69 22.14
C GLY A 35 1.11 0.06 23.47
N LYS A 36 2.24 0.04 24.19
CA LYS A 36 2.38 0.64 25.52
C LYS A 36 3.30 1.87 25.47
N GLY A 37 3.00 2.84 26.33
CA GLY A 37 3.95 3.91 26.64
C GLY A 37 5.15 3.34 27.40
N THR A 38 6.30 4.00 27.27
CA THR A 38 7.46 3.69 28.11
C THR A 38 7.33 4.43 29.43
N THR A 39 7.51 3.70 30.52
CA THR A 39 7.45 4.27 31.86
C THR A 39 8.59 3.76 32.73
N LEU A 40 9.22 4.69 33.45
CA LEU A 40 10.08 4.39 34.59
C LEU A 40 9.35 4.82 35.87
N GLN A 41 8.92 3.83 36.66
CA GLN A 41 8.26 4.06 37.94
C GLN A 41 9.27 4.07 39.08
N PHE A 42 9.43 5.21 39.74
CA PHE A 42 10.36 5.38 40.86
C PHE A 42 9.81 4.85 42.19
N ARG A 43 10.73 4.46 43.08
CA ARG A 43 10.42 4.21 44.49
C ARG A 43 10.38 5.54 45.27
N LEU A 44 9.39 5.69 46.17
CA LEU A 44 9.06 6.92 46.91
C LEU A 44 10.24 7.60 47.65
N SER A 45 11.31 6.87 47.99
CA SER A 45 12.32 7.31 48.95
C SER A 45 13.52 8.07 48.37
N THR A 46 13.61 8.31 47.06
CA THR A 46 14.87 8.79 46.43
C THR A 46 14.74 9.90 45.38
N LEU A 47 13.55 10.49 45.21
CA LEU A 47 13.26 11.40 44.10
C LEU A 47 13.88 12.79 44.26
N LYS A 48 14.69 13.19 43.30
CA LYS A 48 15.22 14.56 43.12
C LYS A 48 14.46 15.39 42.08
N LEU A 49 13.42 14.82 41.48
CA LEU A 49 12.68 15.41 40.37
C LEU A 49 11.52 16.27 40.88
N THR A 50 11.24 17.36 40.17
CA THR A 50 10.07 18.21 40.41
C THR A 50 8.93 17.85 39.47
N GLU A 51 7.69 18.02 39.91
CA GLU A 51 6.49 17.73 39.11
C GLU A 51 6.53 18.44 37.74
N ARG A 52 6.22 17.70 36.67
CA ARG A 52 6.25 18.15 35.26
C ARG A 52 7.62 18.57 34.74
N GLN A 53 8.70 18.18 35.41
CA GLN A 53 10.05 18.41 34.91
C GLN A 53 10.29 17.60 33.63
N THR A 54 10.82 18.26 32.60
CA THR A 54 11.31 17.61 31.38
C THR A 54 12.82 17.41 31.47
N LEU A 55 13.31 16.30 30.95
CA LEU A 55 14.72 15.97 30.87
C LEU A 55 15.00 15.43 29.46
N ASP A 56 15.97 16.00 28.78
CA ASP A 56 16.29 15.57 27.41
C ASP A 56 16.83 14.13 27.38
N GLU A 57 17.59 13.74 28.41
CA GLU A 57 18.29 12.46 28.47
C GLU A 57 18.38 11.91 29.90
N VAL A 58 18.00 10.65 30.10
CA VAL A 58 18.15 9.93 31.38
C VAL A 58 18.80 8.58 31.12
N HIS A 59 19.83 8.23 31.89
CA HIS A 59 20.45 6.91 31.80
C HIS A 59 19.92 5.99 32.89
N ALA A 60 19.58 4.77 32.52
CA ALA A 60 19.12 3.73 33.42
C ALA A 60 20.02 2.50 33.32
N VAL A 61 20.48 1.98 34.47
CA VAL A 61 21.35 0.80 34.54
C VAL A 61 20.67 -0.30 35.35
N THR A 62 20.60 -1.51 34.80
CA THR A 62 20.04 -2.68 35.49
C THR A 62 21.04 -3.27 36.48
N GLU A 63 20.55 -4.09 37.42
CA GLU A 63 21.43 -4.87 38.33
C GLU A 63 22.41 -5.79 37.58
N ALA A 64 22.05 -6.24 36.38
CA ALA A 64 22.90 -7.06 35.51
C ALA A 64 23.90 -6.23 34.68
N GLY A 65 23.95 -4.91 34.86
CA GLY A 65 24.85 -4.01 34.13
C GLY A 65 24.40 -3.70 32.70
N GLN A 66 23.12 -3.88 32.37
CA GLN A 66 22.57 -3.44 31.08
C GLN A 66 22.25 -1.95 31.16
N HIS A 67 22.70 -1.19 30.16
CA HIS A 67 22.50 0.25 30.07
C HIS A 67 21.33 0.58 29.15
N PHE A 68 20.58 1.62 29.49
CA PHE A 68 19.57 2.23 28.64
C PHE A 68 19.72 3.75 28.68
N THR A 69 19.50 4.39 27.54
CA THR A 69 19.32 5.84 27.45
C THR A 69 17.87 6.13 27.07
N LEU A 70 17.21 6.95 27.88
CA LEU A 70 15.82 7.39 27.71
C LEU A 70 15.87 8.83 27.20
N PHE A 71 15.26 9.11 26.05
CA PHE A 71 15.23 10.44 25.46
C PHE A 71 13.86 11.10 25.58
N ASP A 72 13.87 12.43 25.67
CA ASP A 72 12.69 13.29 25.77
C ASP A 72 11.75 12.83 26.90
N CYS A 73 12.28 12.87 28.12
CA CYS A 73 11.60 12.39 29.30
C CYS A 73 10.73 13.46 29.97
N GLN A 74 9.58 13.05 30.50
CA GLN A 74 8.72 13.91 31.31
C GLN A 74 8.35 13.22 32.62
N PHE A 75 8.55 13.91 33.74
CA PHE A 75 8.23 13.41 35.06
C PHE A 75 6.86 13.89 35.54
N GLU A 76 6.01 12.96 35.98
CA GLU A 76 4.73 13.25 36.62
C GLU A 76 4.50 12.27 37.78
N GLN A 77 4.26 12.80 38.98
CA GLN A 77 4.08 12.08 40.25
C GLN A 77 5.26 11.18 40.63
N LEU A 78 5.28 9.95 40.12
CA LEU A 78 6.30 8.92 40.37
C LEU A 78 6.73 8.22 39.08
N PHE A 79 6.28 8.73 37.93
CA PHE A 79 6.51 8.15 36.63
C PHE A 79 7.33 9.11 35.79
N LEU A 80 8.37 8.58 35.16
CA LEU A 80 9.05 9.24 34.07
C LEU A 80 8.61 8.54 32.78
N SER A 81 7.83 9.23 31.95
CA SER A 81 7.59 8.80 30.57
C SER A 81 8.74 9.26 29.68
N CYS A 82 8.99 8.55 28.58
CA CYS A 82 9.94 8.97 27.57
C CYS A 82 9.45 8.62 26.16
N GLU A 83 9.89 9.38 25.17
CA GLU A 83 9.51 9.17 23.76
C GLU A 83 10.39 8.15 23.05
N TYR A 84 11.59 7.85 23.58
CA TYR A 84 12.51 6.89 22.96
C TYR A 84 13.36 6.17 24.00
N ILE A 85 13.73 4.92 23.70
CA ILE A 85 14.71 4.14 24.47
C ILE A 85 15.80 3.68 23.53
N VAL A 86 17.05 3.72 23.99
CA VAL A 86 18.19 3.05 23.34
C VAL A 86 18.85 2.08 24.33
N SER A 87 19.18 0.86 23.90
CA SER A 87 19.74 -0.22 24.75
C SER A 87 21.23 -0.08 25.10
N THR A 88 21.74 1.15 25.11
CA THR A 88 23.11 1.46 25.53
C THR A 88 23.18 2.89 26.06
N GLU A 89 24.30 3.23 26.71
CA GLU A 89 24.62 4.61 27.06
C GLU A 89 25.14 5.33 25.80
N THR A 90 24.41 6.33 25.33
CA THR A 90 24.73 7.04 24.09
C THR A 90 24.19 8.47 24.13
N THR A 91 24.80 9.34 23.34
CA THR A 91 24.25 10.65 23.01
C THR A 91 23.27 10.55 21.83
N ASP A 92 22.50 11.61 21.60
CA ASP A 92 21.56 11.73 20.49
C ASP A 92 22.25 12.01 19.12
N ALA A 93 23.10 11.07 18.67
CA ALA A 93 23.90 11.23 17.45
C ALA A 93 24.11 9.88 16.73
N PHE A 94 23.25 9.59 15.74
CA PHE A 94 23.22 8.32 15.01
C PHE A 94 23.54 8.48 13.52
N VAL A 95 24.32 7.57 12.95
CA VAL A 95 24.70 7.59 11.52
C VAL A 95 24.05 6.47 10.72
N LEU A 96 23.45 5.50 11.39
CA LEU A 96 22.78 4.36 10.77
C LEU A 96 21.58 3.94 11.62
N ALA A 97 20.47 3.63 10.94
CA ALA A 97 19.35 2.88 11.48
C ALA A 97 19.09 1.66 10.59
N GLU A 98 18.94 0.48 11.19
CA GLU A 98 18.63 -0.79 10.53
C GLU A 98 17.30 -1.29 11.05
N VAL A 99 16.31 -1.32 10.16
CA VAL A 99 14.95 -1.73 10.47
C VAL A 99 14.76 -3.15 9.98
N GLU A 100 14.55 -4.06 10.89
CA GLU A 100 14.10 -5.41 10.57
C GLU A 100 12.57 -5.41 10.44
N VAL A 101 12.07 -5.82 9.29
CA VAL A 101 10.63 -5.78 8.99
C VAL A 101 10.02 -7.17 9.20
N LEU A 102 9.00 -7.23 10.06
CA LEU A 102 8.23 -8.43 10.35
C LEU A 102 7.46 -8.92 9.12
N ASP A 103 7.43 -10.24 8.94
CA ASP A 103 6.61 -10.94 7.95
C ASP A 103 6.73 -10.39 6.51
N ILE A 104 7.94 -10.01 6.09
CA ILE A 104 8.21 -9.61 4.69
C ILE A 104 9.08 -10.64 3.95
N ALA A 105 9.71 -11.56 4.68
CA ALA A 105 10.62 -12.56 4.11
C ALA A 105 9.98 -13.40 2.97
N PRO A 106 8.71 -13.86 3.03
CA PRO A 106 8.12 -14.63 1.93
C PRO A 106 8.08 -13.89 0.58
N TRP A 107 8.05 -12.56 0.62
CA TRP A 107 8.13 -11.71 -0.58
C TRP A 107 9.56 -11.50 -1.04
N PHE A 108 10.47 -11.13 -0.13
CA PHE A 108 11.84 -10.79 -0.49
C PHE A 108 12.66 -12.01 -0.91
N PHE A 109 12.34 -13.20 -0.39
CA PHE A 109 13.02 -14.45 -0.68
C PHE A 109 12.23 -15.38 -1.63
N GLU A 110 11.23 -14.86 -2.36
CA GLU A 110 10.25 -15.64 -3.16
C GLU A 110 10.87 -16.77 -4.02
N TYR A 111 12.06 -16.56 -4.58
CA TYR A 111 12.72 -17.52 -5.47
C TYR A 111 13.92 -18.25 -4.85
N GLN A 112 14.23 -17.96 -3.59
CA GLN A 112 15.31 -18.61 -2.88
C GLN A 112 14.92 -20.06 -2.58
N ARG A 113 15.86 -20.98 -2.81
CA ARG A 113 15.66 -22.40 -2.49
C ARG A 113 16.97 -23.04 -2.05
N ILE A 114 16.85 -24.17 -1.35
CA ILE A 114 17.98 -25.02 -1.02
C ILE A 114 18.20 -26.00 -2.17
N GLU A 115 19.41 -26.05 -2.70
CA GLU A 115 19.86 -27.09 -3.63
C GLU A 115 20.97 -27.93 -2.99
N GLY A 116 21.03 -29.20 -3.41
CA GLY A 116 22.04 -30.15 -2.94
C GLY A 116 21.46 -31.35 -2.21
N LYS A 117 22.34 -32.11 -1.55
CA LYS A 117 21.98 -33.38 -0.88
C LYS A 117 22.28 -33.27 0.62
N PRO A 118 21.29 -33.51 1.50
CA PRO A 118 21.51 -33.58 2.94
C PRO A 118 22.63 -34.57 3.28
N GLY A 119 23.55 -34.15 4.15
CA GLY A 119 24.74 -34.93 4.55
C GLY A 119 25.94 -34.85 3.59
N ALA A 120 25.81 -34.17 2.44
CA ALA A 120 26.94 -33.82 1.58
C ALA A 120 27.16 -32.30 1.60
N LYS A 121 26.50 -31.58 0.69
CA LYS A 121 26.53 -30.13 0.59
C LYS A 121 25.12 -29.65 0.26
N ILE A 122 24.68 -28.62 0.97
CA ILE A 122 23.45 -27.89 0.71
C ILE A 122 23.83 -26.41 0.55
N GLU A 123 23.25 -25.74 -0.43
CA GLU A 123 23.50 -24.33 -0.72
C GLU A 123 22.20 -23.60 -0.97
N TRP A 124 22.12 -22.37 -0.50
CA TRP A 124 21.09 -21.43 -0.92
C TRP A 124 21.40 -20.95 -2.34
N VAL A 125 20.45 -21.16 -3.25
CA VAL A 125 20.50 -20.60 -4.60
C VAL A 125 19.43 -19.53 -4.73
N ASN A 126 19.67 -18.57 -5.64
CA ASN A 126 18.81 -17.40 -5.85
C ASN A 126 18.60 -16.55 -4.59
N THR A 127 19.61 -16.49 -3.71
CA THR A 127 19.59 -15.57 -2.57
C THR A 127 19.51 -14.13 -3.09
N PRO A 128 18.59 -13.30 -2.55
CA PRO A 128 18.49 -11.89 -2.93
C PRO A 128 19.81 -11.15 -2.77
N HIS A 129 20.04 -10.13 -3.59
CA HIS A 129 21.19 -9.25 -3.45
C HIS A 129 20.80 -7.98 -2.70
N GLU A 130 21.79 -7.29 -2.12
CA GLU A 130 21.58 -5.95 -1.59
C GLU A 130 21.18 -5.00 -2.73
N ILE A 131 20.16 -4.19 -2.47
CA ILE A 131 19.82 -3.03 -3.30
C ILE A 131 20.01 -1.76 -2.48
N ASN A 132 20.43 -0.68 -3.14
CA ASN A 132 20.67 0.60 -2.49
C ASN A 132 20.10 1.76 -3.31
N ALA A 133 19.79 2.85 -2.62
CA ALA A 133 19.31 4.09 -3.19
C ALA A 133 19.93 5.26 -2.44
N SER A 134 20.44 6.26 -3.16
CA SER A 134 20.99 7.47 -2.56
C SER A 134 20.09 8.68 -2.80
N LEU A 135 19.98 9.55 -1.80
CA LEU A 135 19.20 10.79 -1.84
C LEU A 135 19.86 11.87 -0.97
N THR A 136 19.81 13.12 -1.41
CA THR A 136 20.09 14.27 -0.56
C THR A 136 18.79 14.84 -0.03
N LEU A 137 18.65 14.91 1.29
CA LEU A 137 17.46 15.44 1.98
C LEU A 137 17.91 16.31 3.15
N ASP A 138 17.38 17.53 3.27
CA ASP A 138 17.75 18.50 4.31
C ASP A 138 19.28 18.73 4.40
N ASP A 139 19.96 18.88 3.24
CA ASP A 139 21.42 18.97 3.10
C ASP A 139 22.23 17.76 3.62
N LYS A 140 21.56 16.64 3.91
CA LYS A 140 22.18 15.38 4.33
C LYS A 140 22.15 14.36 3.21
N ASN A 141 23.27 13.66 3.00
CA ASN A 141 23.32 12.53 2.08
C ASN A 141 22.89 11.27 2.82
N LEU A 142 21.80 10.68 2.36
CA LEU A 142 21.20 9.46 2.87
C LEU A 142 21.37 8.33 1.87
N THR A 143 21.68 7.14 2.39
CA THR A 143 21.66 5.89 1.62
C THR A 143 20.67 4.93 2.25
N PHE A 144 19.69 4.51 1.45
CA PHE A 144 18.67 3.54 1.83
C PHE A 144 19.00 2.19 1.21
N LYS A 145 19.22 1.16 2.03
CA LYS A 145 19.51 -0.20 1.54
C LYS A 145 18.43 -1.17 1.95
N ALA A 146 18.25 -2.23 1.17
CA ALA A 146 17.51 -3.42 1.56
C ALA A 146 18.38 -4.64 1.25
N TYR A 147 18.60 -5.49 2.25
CA TYR A 147 19.50 -6.64 2.10
C TYR A 147 19.04 -7.83 2.95
N PRO A 148 19.35 -9.06 2.52
CA PRO A 148 19.00 -10.25 3.28
C PRO A 148 19.87 -10.36 4.53
N HIS A 149 19.27 -10.82 5.62
CA HIS A 149 19.96 -11.14 6.87
C HIS A 149 19.59 -12.55 7.30
N THR A 150 20.59 -13.35 7.68
CA THR A 150 20.39 -14.73 8.13
C THR A 150 21.05 -14.92 9.48
N THR A 151 20.27 -15.34 10.48
CA THR A 151 20.81 -15.81 11.77
C THR A 151 20.71 -17.33 11.84
N ILE A 152 21.69 -17.94 12.51
CA ILE A 152 21.77 -19.38 12.72
C ILE A 152 21.92 -19.62 14.21
N ASP A 153 20.85 -20.08 14.84
CA ASP A 153 20.83 -20.43 16.25
C ASP A 153 21.05 -21.94 16.42
N GLN A 154 21.91 -22.35 17.34
CA GLN A 154 22.04 -23.75 17.71
C GLN A 154 20.90 -24.13 18.67
N THR A 155 20.15 -25.17 18.33
CA THR A 155 19.07 -25.71 19.14
C THR A 155 19.38 -27.16 19.54
N ASN A 156 18.60 -27.71 20.48
CA ASN A 156 18.75 -29.12 20.88
C ASN A 156 18.54 -30.09 19.69
N ASP A 157 17.78 -29.67 18.68
CA ASP A 157 17.39 -30.47 17.52
C ASP A 157 18.19 -30.11 16.24
N GLY A 158 19.22 -29.28 16.35
CA GLY A 158 20.10 -28.92 15.23
C GLY A 158 20.36 -27.42 15.13
N HIS A 159 20.15 -26.85 13.93
CA HIS A 159 20.30 -25.43 13.68
C HIS A 159 18.97 -24.84 13.24
N LEU A 160 18.56 -23.74 13.89
CA LEU A 160 17.44 -22.91 13.47
C LEU A 160 18.00 -21.78 12.61
N ILE A 161 17.66 -21.79 11.33
CA ILE A 161 18.00 -20.73 10.39
C ILE A 161 16.81 -19.77 10.34
N LYS A 162 17.06 -18.48 10.55
CA LYS A 162 16.06 -17.42 10.42
C LYS A 162 16.53 -16.45 9.36
N ASP A 163 15.77 -16.35 8.27
CA ASP A 163 15.98 -15.36 7.22
C ASP A 163 15.05 -14.17 7.46
N SER A 164 15.63 -12.98 7.46
CA SER A 164 14.94 -11.70 7.58
C SER A 164 15.46 -10.69 6.57
N VAL A 165 14.77 -9.57 6.49
CA VAL A 165 15.13 -8.48 5.58
C VAL A 165 15.41 -7.25 6.43
N LEU A 166 16.62 -6.72 6.27
CA LEU A 166 17.03 -5.49 6.91
C LEU A 166 16.95 -4.35 5.90
N PHE A 167 16.35 -3.25 6.35
CA PHE A 167 16.36 -1.98 5.64
C PHE A 167 17.26 -1.01 6.39
N SER A 168 18.34 -0.56 5.77
CA SER A 168 19.24 0.43 6.39
C SER A 168 18.99 1.84 5.88
N ILE A 169 19.18 2.81 6.77
CA ILE A 169 19.16 4.24 6.51
C ILE A 169 20.46 4.81 7.05
N GLU A 170 21.42 5.00 6.16
CA GLU A 170 22.75 5.51 6.45
C GLU A 170 22.81 7.00 6.16
N SER A 171 23.45 7.78 7.04
CA SER A 171 23.64 9.22 6.88
C SER A 171 25.10 9.57 7.03
N THR A 172 25.59 10.47 6.18
CA THR A 172 26.95 11.03 6.32
C THR A 172 27.10 12.00 7.48
N SER A 173 25.98 12.36 8.13
CA SER A 173 25.94 13.27 9.28
C SER A 173 25.06 12.69 10.39
N ALA A 174 25.35 13.04 11.65
CA ALA A 174 24.56 12.57 12.77
C ALA A 174 23.07 12.94 12.63
N LEU A 175 22.22 11.98 12.96
CA LEU A 175 20.78 12.05 13.05
C LEU A 175 20.38 11.97 14.52
N SER A 176 19.38 12.75 14.94
CA SER A 176 18.72 12.56 16.21
C SER A 176 17.86 11.28 16.17
N ILE A 177 17.54 10.73 17.34
CA ILE A 177 16.64 9.60 17.53
C ILE A 177 15.24 9.90 17.00
N SER A 178 14.81 11.16 17.11
CA SER A 178 13.55 11.63 16.52
C SER A 178 13.57 11.55 14.99
N LYS A 179 14.69 11.88 14.35
CA LYS A 179 14.86 11.74 12.89
C LYS A 179 14.96 10.28 12.48
N VAL A 180 15.61 9.42 13.28
CA VAL A 180 15.63 7.97 13.10
C VAL A 180 14.20 7.40 13.14
N ARG A 181 13.42 7.68 14.19
CA ARG A 181 12.00 7.28 14.29
C ARG A 181 11.20 7.76 13.08
N ARG A 182 11.43 9.00 12.65
CA ARG A 182 10.74 9.59 11.51
C ARG A 182 11.03 8.82 10.22
N TYR A 183 12.30 8.59 9.89
CA TYR A 183 12.67 7.84 8.68
C TYR A 183 12.26 6.37 8.74
N THR A 184 12.30 5.74 9.90
CA THR A 184 11.73 4.39 10.08
C THR A 184 10.22 4.38 9.81
N THR A 185 9.47 5.37 10.31
CA THR A 185 8.03 5.49 10.07
C THR A 185 7.73 5.72 8.58
N ASP A 186 8.48 6.62 7.94
CA ASP A 186 8.37 6.91 6.51
C ASP A 186 8.66 5.66 5.66
N LEU A 187 9.71 4.91 6.00
CA LEU A 187 10.06 3.64 5.35
C LEU A 187 8.93 2.61 5.47
N LEU A 188 8.39 2.40 6.66
CA LEU A 188 7.28 1.45 6.86
C LEU A 188 6.03 1.89 6.13
N ALA A 189 5.78 3.20 6.03
CA ALA A 189 4.66 3.72 5.26
C ALA A 189 4.82 3.46 3.77
N LEU A 190 6.02 3.72 3.22
CA LEU A 190 6.36 3.38 1.86
C LEU A 190 6.15 1.89 1.60
N LEU A 191 6.75 1.02 2.41
CA LEU A 191 6.62 -0.43 2.28
C LEU A 191 5.16 -0.87 2.38
N SER A 192 4.37 -0.29 3.29
CA SER A 192 2.96 -0.64 3.45
C SER A 192 2.13 -0.31 2.21
N ILE A 193 2.46 0.79 1.52
CA ILE A 193 1.81 1.18 0.27
C ILE A 193 2.23 0.22 -0.86
N LEU A 194 3.54 0.01 -1.05
CA LEU A 194 4.08 -0.84 -2.11
C LEU A 194 3.59 -2.29 -1.98
N LEU A 195 3.64 -2.85 -0.79
CA LEU A 195 3.26 -4.23 -0.52
C LEU A 195 1.74 -4.42 -0.47
N GLY A 196 0.96 -3.33 -0.35
CA GLY A 196 -0.50 -3.40 -0.24
C GLY A 196 -0.98 -4.04 1.06
N THR A 197 -0.12 -4.18 2.07
CA THR A 197 -0.38 -4.71 3.42
C THR A 197 0.48 -3.94 4.41
N PRO A 198 0.07 -3.76 5.67
CA PRO A 198 0.92 -3.05 6.62
C PRO A 198 2.27 -3.74 6.88
N ALA A 199 3.34 -2.96 6.82
CA ALA A 199 4.69 -3.38 7.16
C ALA A 199 4.97 -3.04 8.63
N SER A 200 5.46 -4.00 9.41
CA SER A 200 5.68 -3.82 10.86
C SER A 200 7.14 -3.98 11.26
N ILE A 201 7.57 -3.25 12.29
CA ILE A 201 8.89 -3.36 12.91
C ILE A 201 8.99 -4.67 13.70
N LEU A 202 10.06 -5.43 13.48
CA LEU A 202 10.52 -6.47 14.38
C LEU A 202 11.58 -5.91 15.34
N SER A 203 12.60 -5.25 14.82
CA SER A 203 13.67 -4.61 15.59
C SER A 203 14.19 -3.35 14.87
N VAL A 204 14.79 -2.42 15.64
CA VAL A 204 15.50 -1.26 15.09
C VAL A 204 16.90 -1.23 15.67
N GLY A 205 17.89 -1.70 14.91
CA GLY A 205 19.30 -1.49 15.19
C GLY A 205 19.68 -0.04 14.88
N ILE A 206 20.58 0.53 15.67
CA ILE A 206 21.13 1.86 15.43
C ILE A 206 22.64 1.83 15.64
N LYS A 207 23.36 2.71 14.94
CA LYS A 207 24.78 2.94 15.16
C LYS A 207 25.04 4.41 15.40
N SER A 208 25.71 4.73 16.51
CA SER A 208 26.17 6.07 16.82
C SER A 208 27.34 6.48 15.94
N ASP A 209 27.59 7.79 15.85
CA ASP A 209 28.73 8.36 15.13
C ASP A 209 30.10 7.89 15.64
N ASN A 210 30.20 7.56 16.93
CA ASN A 210 31.39 6.95 17.55
C ASN A 210 31.56 5.45 17.24
N GLY A 211 30.62 4.85 16.50
CA GLY A 211 30.67 3.48 16.02
C GLY A 211 30.03 2.42 16.94
N SER A 212 29.48 2.79 18.09
CA SER A 212 28.72 1.88 18.95
C SER A 212 27.41 1.45 18.30
N SER A 213 27.08 0.17 18.38
CA SER A 213 25.83 -0.39 17.85
C SER A 213 24.89 -0.76 18.99
N SER A 214 23.61 -0.40 18.89
CA SER A 214 22.59 -0.69 19.91
C SER A 214 21.21 -0.84 19.26
N TYR A 215 20.16 -0.98 20.07
CA TYR A 215 18.79 -1.06 19.59
C TYR A 215 17.94 0.08 20.13
N ALA A 216 17.03 0.59 19.31
CA ALA A 216 16.07 1.62 19.66
C ALA A 216 14.66 1.04 19.83
N PHE A 217 13.85 1.67 20.69
CA PHE A 217 12.43 1.38 20.86
C PHE A 217 11.58 2.64 20.74
N PHE A 218 10.42 2.53 20.06
CA PHE A 218 9.45 3.61 19.90
C PHE A 218 8.15 3.27 20.65
N PRO A 219 7.77 4.03 21.68
CA PRO A 219 6.55 3.82 22.46
C PRO A 219 5.28 3.88 21.60
N TYR A 220 4.21 3.24 22.09
CA TYR A 220 2.88 3.15 21.46
C TYR A 220 2.85 2.48 20.09
N TYR A 221 4.00 2.01 19.60
CA TYR A 221 4.03 1.22 18.39
C TYR A 221 3.43 -0.16 18.65
N GLU A 222 2.41 -0.51 17.88
CA GLU A 222 1.79 -1.83 17.90
C GLU A 222 2.05 -2.54 16.56
N PRO A 223 2.84 -3.63 16.56
CA PRO A 223 2.99 -4.47 15.38
C PRO A 223 1.63 -5.02 14.96
N GLU A 224 1.38 -5.12 13.66
CA GLU A 224 0.20 -5.85 13.21
C GLU A 224 0.36 -7.33 13.56
N SER A 225 -0.53 -7.86 14.40
CA SER A 225 -0.57 -9.30 14.68
C SER A 225 -1.15 -10.04 13.48
N ASP A 226 -0.41 -11.03 12.96
CA ASP A 226 -0.97 -11.94 11.97
C ASP A 226 -2.01 -12.83 12.66
N THR A 227 -3.27 -12.49 12.49
CA THR A 227 -4.42 -13.29 12.96
C THR A 227 -4.80 -14.38 11.97
N GLY A 228 -4.07 -14.51 10.86
CA GLY A 228 -4.30 -15.52 9.83
C GLY A 228 -3.88 -16.91 10.28
N THR A 229 -4.73 -17.91 10.00
CA THR A 229 -4.37 -19.33 10.16
C THR A 229 -3.43 -19.82 9.04
N ARG A 230 -3.29 -19.05 7.96
CA ARG A 230 -2.51 -19.37 6.77
C ARG A 230 -1.26 -18.51 6.71
N LYS A 231 -0.10 -19.14 6.54
CA LYS A 231 1.17 -18.44 6.25
C LYS A 231 1.08 -17.65 4.95
N LYS A 232 1.49 -16.38 4.98
CA LYS A 232 1.60 -15.52 3.79
C LYS A 232 2.64 -16.09 2.82
N GLY A 233 2.32 -16.08 1.54
CA GLY A 233 3.24 -16.32 0.43
C GLY A 233 3.52 -15.03 -0.35
N SER A 234 4.45 -15.09 -1.30
CA SER A 234 4.82 -13.93 -2.13
C SER A 234 3.64 -13.27 -2.86
N GLN A 235 2.64 -14.07 -3.25
CA GLN A 235 1.45 -13.60 -3.97
C GLN A 235 0.53 -12.71 -3.11
N ASP A 236 0.65 -12.76 -1.78
CA ASP A 236 -0.14 -11.93 -0.87
C ASP A 236 0.33 -10.46 -0.86
N TYR A 237 1.54 -10.20 -1.36
CA TYR A 237 2.14 -8.86 -1.49
C TYR A 237 1.88 -8.31 -2.90
N PHE A 238 1.60 -7.00 -2.95
CA PHE A 238 1.15 -6.35 -4.17
C PHE A 238 2.31 -6.08 -5.14
N LEU A 239 3.28 -5.22 -4.77
CA LEU A 239 4.46 -4.96 -5.59
C LEU A 239 5.29 -6.23 -5.77
N LYS A 240 5.70 -6.53 -7.01
CA LYS A 240 6.57 -7.70 -7.29
C LYS A 240 8.03 -7.36 -7.03
N LYS A 241 8.79 -8.32 -6.47
CA LYS A 241 10.20 -8.13 -6.13
C LYS A 241 11.07 -7.64 -7.31
N PRO A 242 10.98 -8.19 -8.54
CA PRO A 242 11.80 -7.70 -9.65
C PRO A 242 11.55 -6.21 -9.98
N ILE A 243 10.29 -5.76 -9.85
CA ILE A 243 9.92 -4.35 -10.05
C ILE A 243 10.53 -3.50 -8.93
N PHE A 244 10.39 -3.95 -7.68
CA PHE A 244 10.97 -3.29 -6.52
C PHE A 244 12.48 -3.08 -6.66
N GLU A 245 13.22 -4.13 -7.00
CA GLU A 245 14.68 -4.06 -7.17
C GLU A 245 15.08 -3.12 -8.32
N ALA A 246 14.34 -3.14 -9.43
CA ALA A 246 14.63 -2.30 -10.60
C ALA A 246 14.30 -0.81 -10.37
N THR A 247 13.40 -0.49 -9.44
CA THR A 247 12.88 0.87 -9.26
C THR A 247 13.22 1.50 -7.91
N TRP A 248 13.94 0.79 -7.03
CA TRP A 248 14.21 1.23 -5.65
C TRP A 248 14.81 2.65 -5.56
N GLN A 249 15.79 2.95 -6.40
CA GLN A 249 16.40 4.29 -6.46
C GLN A 249 15.38 5.40 -6.79
N THR A 250 14.53 5.17 -7.79
CA THR A 250 13.47 6.11 -8.21
C THR A 250 12.42 6.29 -7.12
N ILE A 251 11.99 5.19 -6.51
CA ILE A 251 11.01 5.19 -5.42
C ILE A 251 11.49 6.06 -4.27
N VAL A 252 12.73 5.85 -3.80
CA VAL A 252 13.30 6.61 -2.68
C VAL A 252 13.44 8.09 -3.03
N GLN A 253 13.90 8.41 -4.25
CA GLN A 253 14.08 9.79 -4.70
C GLN A 253 12.76 10.55 -4.86
N ASN A 254 11.66 9.86 -5.11
CA ASN A 254 10.35 10.50 -5.26
C ASN A 254 9.57 10.54 -3.94
N PHE A 255 9.58 9.47 -3.14
CA PHE A 255 8.78 9.38 -1.92
C PHE A 255 9.28 10.30 -0.79
N PHE A 256 10.58 10.26 -0.46
CA PHE A 256 11.10 10.96 0.71
C PHE A 256 11.08 12.50 0.59
N PRO A 257 11.30 13.08 -0.61
CA PRO A 257 11.13 14.52 -0.81
C PRO A 257 9.69 14.98 -1.07
N SER A 258 8.74 14.06 -1.27
CA SER A 258 7.36 14.40 -1.66
C SER A 258 6.65 15.24 -0.60
N GLU A 259 6.04 16.35 -1.03
CA GLU A 259 5.17 17.17 -0.19
C GLU A 259 3.88 16.43 0.22
N LEU A 260 3.51 15.36 -0.51
CA LEU A 260 2.35 14.52 -0.21
C LEU A 260 2.63 13.42 0.81
N ARG A 261 3.90 13.22 1.17
CA ARG A 261 4.33 12.20 2.14
C ARG A 261 3.53 12.28 3.43
N ASP A 262 3.51 13.45 4.05
CA ASP A 262 2.90 13.67 5.37
C ASP A 262 1.36 13.75 5.32
N PRO A 263 0.75 14.64 4.51
CA PRO A 263 -0.70 14.82 4.53
C PRO A 263 -1.47 13.64 3.92
N LEU A 264 -0.81 12.79 3.12
CA LEU A 264 -1.46 11.79 2.29
C LEU A 264 -0.89 10.38 2.46
N TRP A 265 0.38 10.17 2.13
CA TRP A 265 0.93 8.80 2.05
C TRP A 265 1.09 8.13 3.41
N LEU A 266 1.53 8.85 4.44
CA LEU A 266 1.55 8.33 5.81
C LEU A 266 0.16 7.89 6.27
N ARG A 267 -0.88 8.67 5.94
CA ARG A 267 -2.26 8.36 6.31
C ARG A 267 -2.83 7.21 5.49
N LEU A 268 -2.50 7.12 4.19
CA LEU A 268 -2.88 5.99 3.33
C LEU A 268 -2.31 4.68 3.88
N SER A 269 -1.04 4.68 4.29
CA SER A 269 -0.42 3.54 5.00
C SER A 269 -1.17 3.22 6.29
N GLY A 270 -1.45 4.23 7.13
CA GLY A 270 -2.20 4.06 8.37
C GLY A 270 -3.59 3.44 8.16
N MET A 271 -4.31 3.83 7.11
CA MET A 271 -5.62 3.27 6.78
C MET A 271 -5.59 1.78 6.43
N LYS A 272 -4.45 1.24 5.98
CA LYS A 272 -4.30 -0.21 5.75
C LYS A 272 -4.25 -1.01 7.06
N ARG A 273 -3.83 -0.38 8.17
CA ARG A 273 -3.81 -0.99 9.52
C ARG A 273 -5.18 -0.97 10.18
N TYR A 274 -6.07 -0.07 9.77
CA TYR A 274 -7.36 0.12 10.39
C TYR A 274 -8.32 -1.04 10.09
N LYS A 275 -8.80 -1.74 11.14
CA LYS A 275 -9.65 -2.95 11.04
C LYS A 275 -11.04 -2.82 11.67
N ASP A 276 -11.35 -1.71 12.32
CA ASP A 276 -12.62 -1.48 13.03
C ASP A 276 -13.77 -1.08 12.08
N PHE A 277 -14.77 -0.36 12.60
CA PHE A 277 -15.96 0.21 11.96
C PHE A 277 -15.75 0.68 10.52
N TRP A 278 -16.60 0.22 9.61
CA TRP A 278 -16.52 0.52 8.18
C TRP A 278 -16.71 2.01 7.90
N GLU A 279 -17.45 2.72 8.76
CA GLU A 279 -17.72 4.14 8.71
C GLU A 279 -16.41 4.93 8.64
N TYR A 280 -15.47 4.61 9.54
CA TYR A 280 -14.17 5.28 9.56
C TYR A 280 -13.28 4.88 8.38
N LYS A 281 -13.50 3.71 7.74
CA LYS A 281 -12.86 3.39 6.46
C LYS A 281 -13.36 4.31 5.35
N VAL A 282 -14.67 4.48 5.24
CA VAL A 282 -15.26 5.40 4.24
C VAL A 282 -14.76 6.81 4.49
N LEU A 283 -14.87 7.30 5.73
CA LEU A 283 -14.39 8.63 6.11
C LEU A 283 -12.91 8.81 5.76
N GLY A 284 -12.05 7.88 6.15
CA GLY A 284 -10.62 7.93 5.91
C GLY A 284 -10.25 7.94 4.42
N TYR A 285 -10.70 6.93 3.66
CA TYR A 285 -10.33 6.81 2.25
C TYR A 285 -10.93 7.91 1.37
N VAL A 286 -12.18 8.33 1.64
CA VAL A 286 -12.79 9.45 0.91
C VAL A 286 -12.06 10.76 1.25
N THR A 287 -11.70 11.01 2.51
CA THR A 287 -10.93 12.21 2.87
C THR A 287 -9.56 12.24 2.20
N LEU A 288 -8.87 11.09 2.11
CA LEU A 288 -7.60 10.98 1.38
C LEU A 288 -7.75 11.23 -0.12
N TRP A 289 -8.82 10.70 -0.72
CA TRP A 289 -9.16 10.97 -2.11
C TRP A 289 -9.38 12.47 -2.37
N GLU A 290 -10.15 13.14 -1.53
CA GLU A 290 -10.44 14.56 -1.69
C GLU A 290 -9.20 15.44 -1.46
N ALA A 291 -8.35 15.06 -0.50
CA ALA A 291 -7.07 15.71 -0.28
C ALA A 291 -6.16 15.54 -1.51
N TYR A 292 -6.13 14.35 -2.12
CA TYR A 292 -5.34 14.09 -3.32
C TYR A 292 -5.85 14.90 -4.50
N VAL A 293 -7.16 14.86 -4.75
CA VAL A 293 -7.81 15.64 -5.81
C VAL A 293 -7.55 17.14 -5.62
N SER A 294 -7.64 17.63 -4.39
CA SER A 294 -7.37 19.05 -4.09
C SER A 294 -5.91 19.42 -4.33
N SER A 295 -4.97 18.54 -3.99
CA SER A 295 -3.55 18.73 -4.29
C SER A 295 -3.30 18.79 -5.80
N GLN A 296 -3.83 17.83 -6.56
CA GLN A 296 -3.60 17.77 -8.01
C GLN A 296 -4.26 18.93 -8.77
N THR A 297 -5.24 19.60 -8.15
CA THR A 297 -5.99 20.71 -8.74
C THR A 297 -5.74 22.05 -8.06
N HIS A 298 -4.75 22.16 -7.16
CA HIS A 298 -4.48 23.38 -6.41
C HIS A 298 -4.08 24.56 -7.31
N SER A 299 -3.45 24.25 -8.45
CA SER A 299 -2.98 25.24 -9.43
C SER A 299 -4.06 25.62 -10.45
N LEU A 300 -5.24 25.00 -10.42
CA LEU A 300 -6.34 25.40 -11.29
C LEU A 300 -6.81 26.79 -10.90
N GLY A 301 -6.83 27.69 -11.89
CA GLY A 301 -7.50 28.98 -11.74
C GLY A 301 -9.02 28.82 -11.64
N LYS A 302 -9.74 29.94 -11.73
CA LYS A 302 -11.21 29.91 -11.74
C LYS A 302 -11.75 29.41 -13.08
N LYS A 303 -12.83 28.64 -13.02
CA LYS A 303 -13.58 28.19 -14.21
C LYS A 303 -14.45 29.33 -14.73
N THR A 304 -14.36 29.62 -16.03
CA THR A 304 -15.29 30.53 -16.70
C THR A 304 -16.67 29.90 -16.84
N ILE A 305 -17.71 30.67 -16.55
CA ILE A 305 -19.11 30.27 -16.66
C ILE A 305 -19.62 30.72 -18.04
N ALA A 306 -19.99 29.77 -18.89
CA ALA A 306 -20.43 30.06 -20.25
C ALA A 306 -21.74 30.87 -20.34
N ILE A 307 -22.56 30.84 -19.27
CA ILE A 307 -23.83 31.56 -19.22
C ILE A 307 -23.71 32.71 -18.22
N PRO A 308 -23.90 33.97 -18.66
CA PRO A 308 -23.89 35.11 -17.75
C PRO A 308 -24.92 34.92 -16.65
N THR A 309 -24.50 35.10 -15.39
CA THR A 309 -25.42 35.02 -14.26
C THR A 309 -26.53 36.08 -14.40
N LYS A 310 -27.69 35.85 -13.78
CA LYS A 310 -28.81 36.81 -13.81
C LYS A 310 -28.38 38.22 -13.37
N ALA A 311 -27.44 38.30 -12.42
CA ALA A 311 -26.87 39.55 -11.95
C ALA A 311 -26.04 40.26 -13.04
N VAL A 312 -25.17 39.53 -13.74
CA VAL A 312 -24.35 40.06 -14.83
C VAL A 312 -25.21 40.50 -16.02
N LYS A 313 -26.22 39.72 -16.41
CA LYS A 313 -27.19 40.14 -17.43
C LYS A 313 -27.89 41.44 -17.07
N ARG A 314 -28.38 41.53 -15.82
CA ARG A 314 -29.03 42.75 -15.32
C ARG A 314 -28.07 43.93 -15.24
N PHE A 315 -26.80 43.69 -14.93
CA PHE A 315 -25.75 44.71 -14.95
C PHE A 315 -25.53 45.24 -16.37
N HIS A 316 -25.41 44.36 -17.37
CA HIS A 316 -25.31 44.75 -18.79
C HIS A 316 -26.52 45.56 -19.24
N GLU A 317 -27.73 45.09 -18.95
CA GLU A 317 -28.96 45.79 -19.30
C GLU A 317 -29.08 47.18 -18.66
N LYS A 318 -28.60 47.35 -17.42
CA LYS A 318 -28.57 48.65 -16.74
C LYS A 318 -27.49 49.57 -17.32
N LEU A 319 -26.33 49.01 -17.67
CA LEU A 319 -25.24 49.76 -18.28
C LEU A 319 -25.64 50.29 -19.66
N ASP A 320 -26.32 49.45 -20.46
CA ASP A 320 -26.86 49.80 -21.79
C ASP A 320 -27.96 50.87 -21.74
N LYS A 321 -28.68 50.95 -20.62
CA LYS A 321 -29.75 51.94 -20.40
C LYS A 321 -29.29 53.14 -19.57
N SER A 322 -28.01 53.22 -19.22
CA SER A 322 -27.51 54.30 -18.37
C SER A 322 -27.36 55.60 -19.16
N GLU A 323 -27.67 56.73 -18.54
CA GLU A 323 -27.41 58.07 -19.10
C GLU A 323 -25.94 58.49 -18.96
N LEU A 324 -25.05 57.56 -18.63
CA LEU A 324 -23.63 57.83 -18.47
C LEU A 324 -23.01 58.18 -19.84
N THR A 325 -22.19 59.22 -19.86
CA THR A 325 -21.46 59.68 -21.05
C THR A 325 -20.24 58.80 -21.33
N LEU A 326 -20.48 57.51 -21.55
CA LEU A 326 -19.46 56.54 -21.95
C LEU A 326 -19.51 56.32 -23.46
N SER A 327 -18.34 56.22 -24.09
CA SER A 327 -18.25 55.73 -25.46
C SER A 327 -18.60 54.25 -25.55
N ASN A 328 -19.03 53.78 -26.72
CA ASN A 328 -19.33 52.36 -26.95
C ASN A 328 -18.15 51.43 -26.59
N ALA A 329 -16.92 51.87 -26.85
CA ALA A 329 -15.71 51.12 -26.49
C ALA A 329 -15.54 51.00 -24.95
N GLN A 330 -15.88 52.05 -24.20
CA GLN A 330 -15.84 52.01 -22.74
C GLN A 330 -16.96 51.15 -22.16
N VAL A 331 -18.17 51.20 -22.74
CA VAL A 331 -19.28 50.34 -22.33
C VAL A 331 -18.91 48.86 -22.54
N GLN A 332 -18.34 48.52 -23.71
CA GLN A 332 -17.89 47.16 -23.97
C GLN A 332 -16.76 46.74 -23.02
N GLY A 333 -15.76 47.60 -22.79
CA GLY A 333 -14.68 47.30 -21.84
C GLY A 333 -15.16 47.04 -20.41
N VAL A 334 -16.20 47.74 -19.94
CA VAL A 334 -16.81 47.50 -18.63
C VAL A 334 -17.60 46.18 -18.61
N LYS A 335 -18.27 45.82 -19.70
CA LYS A 335 -18.93 44.50 -19.83
C LYS A 335 -17.90 43.36 -19.81
N ASP A 336 -16.83 43.49 -20.58
CA ASP A 336 -15.76 42.49 -20.64
C ASP A 336 -15.09 42.33 -19.25
N LEU A 337 -14.87 43.43 -18.54
CA LEU A 337 -14.36 43.41 -17.17
C LEU A 337 -15.35 42.72 -16.22
N ALA A 338 -16.64 43.07 -16.28
CA ALA A 338 -17.67 42.45 -15.45
C ALA A 338 -17.78 40.94 -15.73
N ASP A 339 -17.65 40.53 -16.98
CA ASP A 339 -17.63 39.13 -17.37
C ASP A 339 -16.41 38.40 -16.80
N SER A 340 -15.22 39.01 -16.92
CA SER A 340 -13.99 38.42 -16.36
C SER A 340 -14.00 38.25 -14.84
N VAL A 341 -14.68 39.16 -14.11
CA VAL A 341 -14.71 39.14 -12.64
C VAL A 341 -15.88 38.29 -12.11
N PHE A 342 -17.06 38.42 -12.70
CA PHE A 342 -18.31 37.86 -12.16
C PHE A 342 -18.82 36.62 -12.91
N GLN A 343 -18.25 36.26 -14.06
CA GLN A 343 -18.55 35.00 -14.74
C GLN A 343 -17.46 33.95 -14.51
N THR A 344 -16.85 33.95 -13.33
CA THR A 344 -15.92 32.90 -12.92
C THR A 344 -16.36 32.29 -11.59
N ARG A 345 -16.08 30.99 -11.41
CA ARG A 345 -16.28 30.31 -10.13
C ARG A 345 -15.18 29.30 -9.87
N GLU A 346 -15.05 28.88 -8.62
CA GLU A 346 -14.22 27.74 -8.26
C GLU A 346 -14.76 26.46 -8.90
N TYR A 347 -13.85 25.55 -9.26
CA TYR A 347 -14.21 24.20 -9.67
C TYR A 347 -14.85 23.45 -8.50
N THR A 348 -15.95 22.75 -8.76
CA THR A 348 -16.54 21.87 -7.75
C THR A 348 -15.65 20.66 -7.53
N LEU A 349 -15.78 20.00 -6.38
CA LEU A 349 -15.02 18.78 -6.10
C LEU A 349 -15.29 17.66 -7.12
N GLN A 350 -16.52 17.58 -7.65
CA GLN A 350 -16.85 16.64 -8.71
C GLN A 350 -16.07 16.97 -9.99
N GLU A 351 -16.03 18.23 -10.41
CA GLU A 351 -15.27 18.63 -11.60
C GLU A 351 -13.77 18.40 -11.40
N LYS A 352 -13.24 18.67 -10.20
CA LYS A 352 -11.85 18.36 -9.86
C LYS A 352 -11.57 16.86 -9.92
N THR A 353 -12.51 16.03 -9.44
CA THR A 353 -12.44 14.57 -9.52
C THR A 353 -12.40 14.11 -10.98
N GLU A 354 -13.29 14.61 -11.82
CA GLU A 354 -13.33 14.31 -13.25
C GLU A 354 -12.00 14.68 -13.94
N ILE A 355 -11.42 15.84 -13.60
CA ILE A 355 -10.11 16.26 -14.12
C ILE A 355 -9.01 15.27 -13.72
N VAL A 356 -8.91 14.92 -12.44
CA VAL A 356 -7.86 14.00 -11.95
C VAL A 356 -8.03 12.60 -12.54
N ILE A 357 -9.25 12.09 -12.65
CA ILE A 357 -9.51 10.81 -13.32
C ILE A 357 -9.16 10.87 -14.81
N SER A 358 -9.43 11.99 -15.49
CA SER A 358 -9.08 12.14 -16.92
C SER A 358 -7.58 12.21 -17.20
N GLN A 359 -6.76 12.51 -16.17
CA GLN A 359 -5.30 12.49 -16.24
C GLN A 359 -4.72 11.10 -15.94
N ALA A 360 -5.50 10.21 -15.33
CA ALA A 360 -5.10 8.84 -15.10
C ALA A 360 -5.13 8.03 -16.40
N ASP A 361 -4.42 6.91 -16.41
CA ASP A 361 -4.43 6.02 -17.56
C ASP A 361 -5.84 5.40 -17.74
N PRO A 362 -6.43 5.48 -18.95
CA PRO A 362 -7.80 5.05 -19.17
C PRO A 362 -8.00 3.55 -18.93
N ASP A 363 -6.99 2.71 -19.22
CA ASP A 363 -7.10 1.28 -18.97
C ASP A 363 -7.13 0.99 -17.47
N ILE A 364 -6.35 1.72 -16.67
CA ILE A 364 -6.37 1.58 -15.21
C ILE A 364 -7.73 1.99 -14.64
N VAL A 365 -8.29 3.10 -15.11
CA VAL A 365 -9.62 3.58 -14.70
C VAL A 365 -10.68 2.53 -15.05
N GLU A 366 -10.60 1.93 -16.24
CA GLU A 366 -11.54 0.89 -16.69
C GLU A 366 -11.34 -0.46 -15.99
N ILE A 367 -10.11 -0.82 -15.60
CA ILE A 367 -9.83 -2.03 -14.81
C ILE A 367 -10.38 -1.90 -13.39
N ILE A 368 -10.13 -0.76 -12.72
CA ILE A 368 -10.63 -0.51 -11.36
C ILE A 368 -12.16 -0.34 -11.39
N ASN A 369 -12.67 0.33 -12.43
CA ASN A 369 -14.10 0.50 -12.70
C ASN A 369 -14.88 1.06 -11.50
N LEU A 370 -14.43 2.18 -10.92
CA LEU A 370 -15.16 2.91 -9.90
C LEU A 370 -15.99 4.02 -10.57
N SER A 371 -17.31 3.79 -10.69
CA SER A 371 -18.20 4.71 -11.40
C SER A 371 -18.35 6.06 -10.68
N SER A 372 -18.70 7.11 -11.44
CA SER A 372 -19.00 8.43 -10.88
C SER A 372 -20.11 8.37 -9.81
N ASP A 373 -21.16 7.58 -10.04
CA ASP A 373 -22.24 7.40 -9.06
C ASP A 373 -21.74 6.73 -7.76
N ALA A 374 -20.80 5.79 -7.87
CA ALA A 374 -20.19 5.16 -6.71
C ALA A 374 -19.34 6.16 -5.90
N PHE A 375 -18.59 7.05 -6.57
CA PHE A 375 -17.88 8.15 -5.91
C PHE A 375 -18.84 9.10 -5.18
N VAL A 376 -19.91 9.53 -5.86
CA VAL A 376 -20.93 10.42 -5.26
C VAL A 376 -21.57 9.75 -4.04
N ARG A 377 -21.85 8.45 -4.12
CA ARG A 377 -22.42 7.68 -3.00
C ARG A 377 -21.46 7.58 -1.82
N LEU A 378 -20.19 7.22 -2.05
CA LEU A 378 -19.16 7.18 -1.00
C LEU A 378 -19.01 8.55 -0.31
N ARG A 379 -19.01 9.62 -1.08
CA ARG A 379 -18.95 10.98 -0.56
C ARG A 379 -20.18 11.34 0.28
N LYS A 380 -21.37 11.02 -0.20
CA LYS A 380 -22.61 11.26 0.56
C LYS A 380 -22.57 10.55 1.92
N ILE A 381 -22.12 9.28 1.95
CA ILE A 381 -21.96 8.53 3.20
C ILE A 381 -20.92 9.22 4.10
N ARG A 382 -19.77 9.65 3.55
CA ARG A 382 -18.77 10.40 4.30
C ARG A 382 -19.35 11.68 4.92
N ASP A 383 -20.13 12.43 4.15
CA ASP A 383 -20.77 13.66 4.61
C ASP A 383 -21.78 13.35 5.73
N GLU A 384 -22.62 12.32 5.58
CA GLU A 384 -23.55 11.86 6.63
C GLU A 384 -22.79 11.48 7.93
N ILE A 385 -21.68 10.74 7.83
CA ILE A 385 -20.81 10.40 8.98
C ILE A 385 -20.29 11.68 9.66
N ALA A 386 -19.77 12.62 8.87
CA ALA A 386 -19.15 13.84 9.38
C ALA A 386 -20.15 14.76 10.11
N HIS A 387 -21.42 14.74 9.72
CA HIS A 387 -22.49 15.50 10.38
C HIS A 387 -23.13 14.74 11.56
N GLY A 388 -22.75 13.48 11.80
CA GLY A 388 -23.33 12.64 12.84
C GLY A 388 -24.74 12.16 12.52
N ASP A 389 -25.09 12.10 11.23
CA ASP A 389 -26.39 11.63 10.77
C ASP A 389 -26.54 10.11 10.94
N ILE A 390 -27.78 9.64 11.11
CA ILE A 390 -28.07 8.21 11.13
C ILE A 390 -27.96 7.67 9.70
N ILE A 391 -26.89 6.92 9.43
CA ILE A 391 -26.66 6.34 8.11
C ILE A 391 -27.46 5.05 7.98
N THR A 392 -28.36 5.02 7.00
CA THR A 392 -29.08 3.80 6.63
C THR A 392 -28.52 3.26 5.33
N ILE A 393 -27.84 2.11 5.39
CA ILE A 393 -27.39 1.37 4.21
C ILE A 393 -28.39 0.25 3.93
N PRO A 394 -29.04 0.23 2.76
CA PRO A 394 -29.86 -0.89 2.33
C PRO A 394 -29.08 -2.22 2.36
N PRO A 395 -29.70 -3.36 2.76
CA PRO A 395 -29.00 -4.65 2.86
C PRO A 395 -28.29 -5.10 1.56
N ASP A 396 -28.83 -4.74 0.41
CA ASP A 396 -28.27 -5.01 -0.93
C ASP A 396 -27.06 -4.12 -1.27
N GLU A 397 -26.95 -2.94 -0.65
CA GLU A 397 -25.83 -2.02 -0.86
C GLU A 397 -24.63 -2.34 0.04
N HIS A 398 -24.85 -2.96 1.20
CA HIS A 398 -23.79 -3.23 2.18
C HIS A 398 -22.60 -4.04 1.59
N PRO A 399 -22.81 -5.11 0.80
CA PRO A 399 -21.70 -5.82 0.14
C PRO A 399 -20.95 -4.93 -0.87
N LEU A 400 -21.68 -4.08 -1.60
CA LEU A 400 -21.12 -3.19 -2.62
C LEU A 400 -20.24 -2.10 -2.01
N LEU A 401 -20.55 -1.66 -0.78
CA LEU A 401 -19.77 -0.63 -0.11
C LEU A 401 -18.32 -1.07 0.10
N SER A 402 -18.10 -2.29 0.57
CA SER A 402 -16.75 -2.84 0.77
C SER A 402 -15.97 -2.85 -0.55
N THR A 403 -16.58 -3.33 -1.63
CA THR A 403 -15.96 -3.33 -2.96
C THR A 403 -15.62 -1.92 -3.45
N ARG A 404 -16.51 -0.94 -3.25
CA ARG A 404 -16.27 0.46 -3.63
C ARG A 404 -15.09 1.07 -2.85
N ILE A 405 -14.97 0.76 -1.56
CA ILE A 405 -13.83 1.19 -0.73
C ILE A 405 -12.53 0.56 -1.22
N GLU A 406 -12.53 -0.74 -1.54
CA GLU A 406 -11.31 -1.41 -2.05
C GLU A 406 -10.92 -0.87 -3.43
N LYS A 407 -11.88 -0.56 -4.31
CA LYS A 407 -11.61 0.14 -5.59
C LYS A 407 -10.99 1.52 -5.36
N LEU A 408 -11.50 2.30 -4.41
CA LEU A 408 -10.94 3.60 -4.06
C LEU A 408 -9.52 3.48 -3.47
N THR A 409 -9.30 2.48 -2.61
CA THR A 409 -7.99 2.16 -2.03
C THR A 409 -6.99 1.79 -3.13
N LEU A 410 -7.40 0.97 -4.10
CA LEU A 410 -6.57 0.58 -5.22
C LEU A 410 -6.24 1.75 -6.14
N LEU A 411 -7.21 2.64 -6.39
CA LEU A 411 -6.99 3.86 -7.16
C LEU A 411 -6.02 4.82 -6.46
N LEU A 412 -6.16 5.03 -5.16
CA LEU A 412 -5.19 5.79 -4.37
C LEU A 412 -3.80 5.15 -4.38
N THR A 413 -3.74 3.81 -4.34
CA THR A 413 -2.48 3.06 -4.44
C THR A 413 -1.85 3.21 -5.82
N TYR A 414 -2.64 3.23 -6.90
CA TYR A 414 -2.17 3.53 -8.25
C TYR A 414 -1.55 4.93 -8.33
N PHE A 415 -2.25 5.96 -7.82
CA PHE A 415 -1.71 7.31 -7.81
C PHE A 415 -0.43 7.42 -6.98
N ALA A 416 -0.36 6.76 -5.83
CA ALA A 416 0.88 6.67 -5.06
C ALA A 416 2.02 6.02 -5.88
N PHE A 417 1.74 4.96 -6.64
CA PHE A 417 2.74 4.30 -7.50
C PHE A 417 3.28 5.26 -8.56
N ILE A 418 2.40 6.00 -9.25
CA ILE A 418 2.80 6.99 -10.25
C ILE A 418 3.64 8.11 -9.61
N GLU A 419 3.22 8.62 -8.46
CA GLU A 419 3.94 9.65 -7.69
C GLU A 419 5.30 9.14 -7.17
N PHE A 420 5.45 7.83 -6.95
CA PHE A 420 6.73 7.21 -6.60
C PHE A 420 7.58 6.90 -7.84
N GLY A 421 7.09 7.17 -9.04
CA GLY A 421 7.80 6.99 -10.31
C GLY A 421 7.71 5.59 -10.91
N LEU A 422 6.79 4.75 -10.44
CA LEU A 422 6.47 3.48 -11.11
C LEU A 422 5.64 3.75 -12.37
N LYS A 423 5.73 2.84 -13.34
CA LYS A 423 5.00 2.95 -14.60
C LYS A 423 3.66 2.21 -14.53
N LYS A 424 2.77 2.51 -15.47
CA LYS A 424 1.53 1.76 -15.70
C LYS A 424 1.79 0.26 -15.79
N ASP A 425 2.76 -0.16 -16.60
CA ASP A 425 3.05 -1.58 -16.84
C ASP A 425 3.50 -2.30 -15.56
N ASP A 426 4.23 -1.60 -14.69
CA ASP A 426 4.62 -2.11 -13.38
C ASP A 426 3.38 -2.38 -12.52
N PHE A 427 2.43 -1.43 -12.49
CA PHE A 427 1.17 -1.58 -11.77
C PHE A 427 0.31 -2.72 -12.35
N LEU A 428 0.18 -2.80 -13.68
CA LEU A 428 -0.55 -3.88 -14.35
C LEU A 428 0.06 -5.25 -14.03
N ALA A 429 1.38 -5.37 -14.01
CA ALA A 429 2.07 -6.60 -13.61
C ALA A 429 1.76 -7.00 -12.15
N CYS A 430 1.55 -6.02 -11.26
CA CYS A 430 1.18 -6.27 -9.86
C CYS A 430 -0.27 -6.75 -9.69
N LEU A 431 -1.19 -6.30 -10.56
CA LEU A 431 -2.57 -6.78 -10.58
C LEU A 431 -2.70 -8.25 -11.02
N ARG A 432 -1.70 -8.77 -11.74
CA ARG A 432 -1.69 -10.17 -12.20
C ARG A 432 -1.44 -11.13 -11.05
N SER A 433 -2.25 -12.19 -10.99
CA SER A 433 -2.04 -13.37 -10.14
C SER A 433 -1.60 -13.02 -8.70
N THR A 434 -2.31 -12.09 -8.08
CA THR A 434 -2.10 -11.69 -6.68
C THR A 434 -3.23 -12.18 -5.80
N TRP A 435 -2.89 -12.55 -4.57
CA TRP A 435 -3.84 -12.85 -3.50
C TRP A 435 -4.02 -11.68 -2.54
N ASN A 436 -3.43 -10.52 -2.86
CA ASN A 436 -3.59 -9.33 -2.06
C ASN A 436 -5.07 -8.97 -1.90
N ARG A 437 -5.48 -8.78 -0.64
CA ARG A 437 -6.88 -8.56 -0.26
C ARG A 437 -7.50 -7.33 -0.93
N MET A 438 -6.75 -6.25 -1.07
CA MET A 438 -7.23 -5.02 -1.71
C MET A 438 -7.63 -5.29 -3.16
N VAL A 439 -6.78 -5.99 -3.90
CA VAL A 439 -7.03 -6.33 -5.31
C VAL A 439 -8.23 -7.26 -5.43
N ARG A 440 -8.29 -8.34 -4.64
CA ARG A 440 -9.39 -9.31 -4.69
C ARG A 440 -10.73 -8.71 -4.22
N GLY A 441 -10.69 -7.82 -3.23
CA GLY A 441 -11.88 -7.13 -2.71
C GLY A 441 -12.43 -6.07 -3.65
N ALA A 442 -11.59 -5.53 -4.53
CA ALA A 442 -11.98 -4.49 -5.50
C ALA A 442 -12.87 -5.03 -6.63
N ASN A 443 -12.92 -6.35 -6.90
CA ASN A 443 -13.71 -6.94 -7.99
C ASN A 443 -13.47 -6.21 -9.32
N LEU A 444 -12.25 -6.37 -9.84
CA LEU A 444 -11.78 -5.68 -11.04
C LEU A 444 -12.53 -6.11 -12.29
N ASN A 445 -12.48 -5.28 -13.33
CA ASN A 445 -12.85 -5.68 -14.67
C ASN A 445 -11.77 -6.62 -15.24
N GLU A 446 -11.82 -7.90 -14.87
CA GLU A 446 -10.86 -8.93 -15.26
C GLU A 446 -10.73 -9.06 -16.78
N ALA A 447 -11.84 -8.95 -17.52
CA ALA A 447 -11.83 -8.99 -18.98
C ALA A 447 -10.98 -7.86 -19.59
N HIS A 448 -11.13 -6.62 -19.09
CA HIS A 448 -10.30 -5.51 -19.58
C HIS A 448 -8.84 -5.67 -19.15
N LEU A 449 -8.59 -6.13 -17.92
CA LEU A 449 -7.25 -6.43 -17.44
C LEU A 449 -6.57 -7.46 -18.35
N ASP A 450 -7.22 -8.57 -18.66
CA ASP A 450 -6.68 -9.63 -19.50
C ASP A 450 -6.47 -9.19 -20.95
N LYS A 451 -7.35 -8.32 -21.48
CA LYS A 451 -7.22 -7.72 -22.81
C LYS A 451 -5.98 -6.84 -22.91
N VAL A 452 -5.78 -5.93 -21.95
CA VAL A 452 -4.64 -4.99 -21.94
C VAL A 452 -3.33 -5.70 -21.62
N THR A 453 -3.38 -6.78 -20.83
CA THR A 453 -2.19 -7.54 -20.43
C THR A 453 -1.80 -8.66 -21.39
N GLY A 454 -2.67 -9.00 -22.35
CA GLY A 454 -2.47 -10.10 -23.28
C GLY A 454 -2.55 -11.49 -22.64
N ASN A 455 -3.24 -11.63 -21.51
CA ASN A 455 -3.33 -12.88 -20.74
C ASN A 455 -4.44 -13.83 -21.21
N ALA A 456 -5.36 -13.34 -22.03
CA ALA A 456 -6.48 -14.12 -22.56
C ALA A 456 -6.70 -13.82 -24.03
N GLU A 457 -7.29 -14.80 -24.71
CA GLU A 457 -7.78 -14.63 -26.08
C GLU A 457 -9.23 -14.14 -26.06
N PHE A 458 -9.60 -13.32 -27.05
CA PHE A 458 -10.95 -12.79 -27.23
C PHE A 458 -11.50 -13.22 -28.59
N ILE A 459 -12.67 -13.85 -28.59
CA ILE A 459 -13.40 -14.22 -29.80
C ILE A 459 -14.74 -13.47 -29.81
N THR A 460 -14.90 -12.60 -30.79
CA THR A 460 -16.15 -11.85 -30.98
C THR A 460 -17.22 -12.75 -31.61
N LEU A 461 -18.40 -12.78 -31.01
CA LEU A 461 -19.59 -13.53 -31.44
C LEU A 461 -20.77 -12.57 -31.65
N THR A 462 -21.82 -13.07 -32.32
CA THR A 462 -23.13 -12.42 -32.26
C THR A 462 -23.72 -12.54 -30.84
N SER A 463 -24.58 -11.59 -30.44
CA SER A 463 -25.26 -11.67 -29.13
C SER A 463 -26.09 -12.95 -28.97
N GLU A 464 -26.66 -13.48 -30.07
CA GLU A 464 -27.40 -14.74 -30.06
C GLU A 464 -26.49 -15.93 -29.73
N ASN A 465 -25.33 -16.04 -30.41
CA ASN A 465 -24.35 -17.09 -30.13
C ASN A 465 -23.79 -16.97 -28.70
N LEU A 466 -23.49 -15.75 -28.24
CA LEU A 466 -23.01 -15.54 -26.87
C LEU A 466 -24.06 -15.95 -25.83
N LEU A 467 -25.34 -15.60 -26.05
CA LEU A 467 -26.44 -16.02 -25.18
C LEU A 467 -26.61 -17.55 -25.15
N ALA A 468 -26.40 -18.23 -26.28
CA ALA A 468 -26.42 -19.69 -26.34
C ALA A 468 -25.31 -20.35 -25.50
N LEU A 469 -24.19 -19.67 -25.28
CA LEU A 469 -23.08 -20.15 -24.44
C LEU A 469 -23.23 -19.81 -22.95
N LYS A 470 -24.15 -18.91 -22.58
CA LYS A 470 -24.35 -18.50 -21.18
C LYS A 470 -24.65 -19.68 -20.22
N PRO A 471 -25.44 -20.71 -20.58
CA PRO A 471 -25.70 -21.85 -19.70
C PRO A 471 -24.46 -22.69 -19.37
N VAL A 472 -23.40 -22.62 -20.18
CA VAL A 472 -22.17 -23.41 -19.98
C VAL A 472 -21.04 -22.60 -19.32
N ALA A 473 -21.21 -21.28 -19.19
CA ALA A 473 -20.28 -20.39 -18.48
C ALA A 473 -20.42 -20.53 -16.95
N THR A 474 -20.17 -21.74 -16.43
CA THR A 474 -20.34 -22.09 -15.00
C THR A 474 -19.04 -22.02 -14.21
N GLY A 475 -17.94 -21.56 -14.83
CA GLY A 475 -16.59 -21.59 -14.24
C GLY A 475 -15.90 -22.96 -14.34
N GLN A 476 -16.49 -23.91 -15.08
CA GLN A 476 -15.86 -25.19 -15.37
C GLN A 476 -14.64 -25.02 -16.30
N ALA A 477 -13.51 -25.63 -15.94
CA ALA A 477 -12.31 -25.69 -16.76
C ALA A 477 -12.41 -26.78 -17.84
N PHE A 478 -11.59 -26.71 -18.89
CA PHE A 478 -11.47 -27.75 -19.92
C PHE A 478 -12.73 -27.97 -20.79
N CYS A 479 -13.54 -26.92 -20.93
CA CYS A 479 -14.65 -26.92 -21.88
C CYS A 479 -14.14 -27.03 -23.33
N CYS A 480 -14.78 -27.88 -24.11
CA CYS A 480 -14.48 -28.08 -25.53
C CYS A 480 -15.42 -27.27 -26.42
N PHE A 481 -14.87 -26.49 -27.35
CA PHE A 481 -15.63 -25.68 -28.28
C PHE A 481 -15.20 -25.95 -29.73
N TYR A 482 -16.15 -25.94 -30.65
CA TYR A 482 -15.91 -25.96 -32.09
C TYR A 482 -16.16 -24.59 -32.67
N ARG A 483 -15.19 -24.08 -33.41
CA ARG A 483 -15.33 -22.87 -34.22
C ARG A 483 -15.41 -23.28 -35.69
N ASN A 484 -16.42 -22.79 -36.40
CA ASN A 484 -16.55 -23.02 -37.84
C ASN A 484 -15.89 -21.90 -38.67
N ASP A 485 -15.82 -22.08 -39.99
CA ASP A 485 -15.26 -21.10 -40.93
C ASP A 485 -16.00 -19.75 -40.95
N HIS A 486 -17.27 -19.74 -40.52
CA HIS A 486 -18.10 -18.54 -40.39
C HIS A 486 -17.89 -17.80 -39.06
N GLY A 487 -17.09 -18.36 -38.15
CA GLY A 487 -16.81 -17.81 -36.83
C GLY A 487 -17.85 -18.16 -35.76
N ASP A 488 -18.85 -18.98 -36.07
CA ASP A 488 -19.79 -19.48 -35.06
C ASP A 488 -19.09 -20.48 -34.15
N VAL A 489 -19.47 -20.43 -32.87
CA VAL A 489 -18.90 -21.29 -31.84
C VAL A 489 -19.99 -22.13 -31.21
N SER A 490 -19.73 -23.44 -31.07
CA SER A 490 -20.62 -24.37 -30.36
C SER A 490 -19.88 -25.15 -29.29
N TYR A 491 -20.54 -25.38 -28.16
CA TYR A 491 -20.01 -26.17 -27.05
C TYR A 491 -20.24 -27.67 -27.27
N SER A 492 -19.23 -28.49 -27.01
CA SER A 492 -19.32 -29.96 -27.07
C SER A 492 -19.27 -30.58 -25.68
N LEU A 493 -20.42 -31.06 -25.21
CA LEU A 493 -20.51 -31.78 -23.94
C LEU A 493 -19.79 -33.13 -23.98
N ASP A 494 -19.83 -33.82 -25.12
CA ASP A 494 -19.29 -35.16 -25.26
C ASP A 494 -17.75 -35.16 -25.30
N ASP A 495 -17.14 -34.20 -26.00
CA ASP A 495 -15.68 -34.03 -25.98
C ASP A 495 -15.20 -33.54 -24.62
N THR A 496 -15.94 -32.63 -23.97
CA THR A 496 -15.62 -32.19 -22.60
C THR A 496 -15.60 -33.40 -21.64
N LYS A 497 -16.61 -34.28 -21.71
CA LYS A 497 -16.64 -35.52 -20.91
C LYS A 497 -15.48 -36.46 -21.25
N THR A 498 -15.16 -36.59 -22.54
CA THR A 498 -14.05 -37.43 -23.03
C THR A 498 -12.72 -36.96 -22.44
N TYR A 499 -12.47 -35.65 -22.46
CA TYR A 499 -11.26 -35.07 -21.87
C TYR A 499 -11.17 -35.35 -20.37
N PHE A 500 -12.25 -35.11 -19.61
CA PHE A 500 -12.28 -35.37 -18.17
C PHE A 500 -12.07 -36.86 -17.83
N ALA A 501 -12.58 -37.79 -18.64
CA ALA A 501 -12.34 -39.22 -18.46
C ALA A 501 -10.84 -39.57 -18.62
N LYS A 502 -10.18 -38.98 -19.62
CA LYS A 502 -8.72 -39.15 -19.83
C LYS A 502 -7.90 -38.48 -18.72
N LEU A 503 -8.28 -37.29 -18.28
CA LEU A 503 -7.64 -36.62 -17.15
C LEU A 503 -7.71 -37.44 -15.86
N ARG A 504 -8.88 -38.00 -15.53
CA ARG A 504 -9.07 -38.81 -14.32
C ARG A 504 -8.35 -40.16 -14.34
N SER A 505 -8.03 -40.68 -15.52
CA SER A 505 -7.30 -41.94 -15.67
C SER A 505 -5.77 -41.76 -15.58
N ASN A 506 -5.27 -40.54 -15.35
CA ASN A 506 -3.85 -40.19 -15.37
C ASN A 506 -3.12 -40.65 -16.66
N THR A 507 -3.86 -40.75 -17.76
CA THR A 507 -3.32 -41.14 -19.07
C THR A 507 -2.80 -39.94 -19.87
N LEU A 508 -3.12 -38.71 -19.44
CA LEU A 508 -2.60 -37.48 -20.01
C LEU A 508 -1.23 -37.14 -19.39
N GLY A 509 -0.22 -36.97 -20.24
CA GLY A 509 1.06 -36.37 -19.83
C GLY A 509 0.95 -34.86 -19.58
N ASN A 510 2.05 -34.22 -19.17
CA ASN A 510 2.09 -32.78 -18.85
C ASN A 510 1.81 -31.86 -20.06
N ASN A 511 1.89 -32.37 -21.29
CA ASN A 511 1.55 -31.64 -22.52
C ASN A 511 1.00 -32.63 -23.56
N PRO A 512 -0.29 -32.98 -23.48
CA PRO A 512 -0.85 -34.03 -24.31
C PRO A 512 -1.01 -33.56 -25.76
N ASP A 513 -0.81 -34.44 -26.73
CA ASP A 513 -1.24 -34.18 -28.11
C ASP A 513 -2.76 -34.27 -28.17
N TYR A 514 -3.42 -33.11 -28.26
CA TYR A 514 -4.87 -33.05 -28.24
C TYR A 514 -5.51 -33.80 -29.43
N ASN A 515 -4.82 -33.96 -30.56
CA ASN A 515 -5.34 -34.76 -31.67
C ASN A 515 -5.46 -36.24 -31.29
N GLU A 516 -4.50 -36.79 -30.54
CA GLU A 516 -4.56 -38.14 -30.00
C GLU A 516 -5.58 -38.27 -28.85
N VAL A 517 -5.76 -37.19 -28.07
CA VAL A 517 -6.75 -37.14 -26.99
C VAL A 517 -8.17 -37.26 -27.55
N PHE A 518 -8.47 -36.66 -28.69
CA PHE A 518 -9.81 -36.70 -29.29
C PHE A 518 -9.93 -37.66 -30.48
N ASN A 519 -8.84 -38.33 -30.87
CA ASN A 519 -8.77 -39.15 -32.08
C ASN A 519 -9.28 -38.39 -33.32
N ASN A 520 -8.87 -37.12 -33.43
CA ASN A 520 -9.30 -36.22 -34.49
C ASN A 520 -8.05 -35.58 -35.12
N HIS A 521 -7.79 -35.95 -36.38
CA HIS A 521 -6.66 -35.46 -37.17
C HIS A 521 -7.10 -34.52 -38.30
N GLU A 522 -8.41 -34.25 -38.41
CA GLU A 522 -8.97 -33.41 -39.47
C GLU A 522 -9.05 -31.94 -39.07
N LYS A 523 -9.19 -31.65 -37.77
CA LYS A 523 -9.28 -30.30 -37.22
C LYS A 523 -8.04 -29.95 -36.42
N LYS A 524 -7.71 -28.66 -36.39
CA LYS A 524 -6.66 -28.15 -35.51
C LYS A 524 -7.22 -28.02 -34.10
N ILE A 525 -6.65 -28.76 -33.16
CA ILE A 525 -7.03 -28.68 -31.75
C ILE A 525 -5.95 -27.93 -30.98
N ARG A 526 -6.33 -26.88 -30.25
CA ARG A 526 -5.42 -26.12 -29.41
C ARG A 526 -5.97 -25.86 -28.02
N TYR A 527 -5.05 -25.79 -27.06
CA TYR A 527 -5.31 -25.39 -25.70
C TYR A 527 -5.22 -23.88 -25.55
N VAL A 528 -6.23 -23.26 -24.93
CA VAL A 528 -6.32 -21.84 -24.65
C VAL A 528 -6.48 -21.65 -23.14
N PRO A 529 -5.44 -21.19 -22.41
CA PRO A 529 -5.49 -21.09 -20.96
C PRO A 529 -6.63 -20.21 -20.44
N ASN A 530 -6.88 -19.07 -21.07
CA ASN A 530 -7.99 -18.16 -20.74
C ASN A 530 -8.62 -17.67 -22.05
N LEU A 531 -9.93 -17.83 -22.19
CA LEU A 531 -10.69 -17.44 -23.37
C LEU A 531 -11.94 -16.67 -22.97
N TYR A 532 -12.14 -15.52 -23.62
CA TYR A 532 -13.37 -14.74 -23.54
C TYR A 532 -14.12 -14.84 -24.88
N PHE A 533 -15.41 -15.15 -24.81
CA PHE A 533 -16.34 -14.87 -25.89
C PHE A 533 -17.03 -13.53 -25.60
N GLU A 534 -17.11 -12.63 -26.59
CA GLU A 534 -17.69 -11.28 -26.40
C GLU A 534 -18.60 -10.85 -27.55
N ASP A 535 -19.57 -9.98 -27.28
CA ASP A 535 -20.44 -9.36 -28.31
C ASP A 535 -20.28 -7.82 -28.38
N GLY A 536 -19.22 -7.31 -27.73
CA GLY A 536 -18.93 -5.88 -27.60
C GLY A 536 -19.60 -5.20 -26.39
N GLN A 537 -20.60 -5.83 -25.76
CA GLN A 537 -21.24 -5.32 -24.54
C GLN A 537 -21.06 -6.28 -23.36
N HIS A 538 -21.11 -7.59 -23.62
CA HIS A 538 -21.02 -8.65 -22.65
C HIS A 538 -19.85 -9.56 -22.99
N ASN A 539 -19.33 -10.25 -21.98
CA ASN A 539 -18.34 -11.29 -22.16
C ASN A 539 -18.64 -12.49 -21.27
N LEU A 540 -18.19 -13.67 -21.72
CA LEU A 540 -18.21 -14.93 -20.97
C LEU A 540 -16.79 -15.48 -20.89
N HIS A 541 -16.30 -15.70 -19.68
CA HIS A 541 -14.97 -16.22 -19.42
C HIS A 541 -14.97 -17.75 -19.28
N PHE A 542 -14.02 -18.41 -19.94
CA PHE A 542 -13.74 -19.83 -19.83
C PHE A 542 -12.25 -20.07 -19.58
N THR A 543 -11.94 -20.98 -18.66
CA THR A 543 -10.57 -21.34 -18.30
C THR A 543 -10.18 -22.69 -18.92
N ALA A 544 -8.92 -22.80 -19.30
CA ALA A 544 -8.28 -24.01 -19.80
C ALA A 544 -9.04 -24.64 -21.00
N VAL A 545 -9.49 -23.83 -21.96
CA VAL A 545 -10.35 -24.24 -23.08
C VAL A 545 -9.62 -25.12 -24.08
N ILE A 546 -10.34 -26.08 -24.66
CA ILE A 546 -9.91 -26.85 -25.82
C ILE A 546 -10.73 -26.39 -27.02
N LEU A 547 -10.07 -25.76 -27.98
CA LEU A 547 -10.71 -25.17 -29.15
C LEU A 547 -10.37 -26.00 -30.40
N PHE A 548 -11.41 -26.44 -31.11
CA PHE A 548 -11.34 -27.13 -32.39
C PHE A 548 -11.61 -26.11 -33.50
N GLU A 549 -10.63 -25.93 -34.38
CA GLU A 549 -10.66 -24.99 -35.52
C GLU A 549 -10.49 -25.73 -36.85
#